data_AF-A0A958K3I9-F1
#
_entry.id   AF-A0A958K3I9-F1
#
_cell.length_a   1.000
_cell.length_b   1.000
_cell.length_c   1.000
_cell.angle_alpha   90.00
_cell.angle_beta   90.00
_cell.angle_gamma   90.00
#
_symmetry.space_group_name_H-M   'P 1'
#
loop_
_entity.id
_entity.type
_entity.pdbx_description
1 polymer ?
#
loop_
_entity_poly.entity_id
_entity_poly.type
_entity_poly.pdbx_seq_one_letter_code
_entity_poly.pdbx_strand_id
1 'polypeptide(L)' 'MQSDRHACRHCGKICNKTVITFPFCCERCRVLDLGSWATETYKISSGKGKMAQSVTRFSLCDRGK' A
#
# COMPACT_ATOMS: atom_id res chain seq x y z
N MET A 1 -13.22 -2.62 22.40
CA MET A 1 -12.00 -3.21 21.81
C MET A 1 -12.06 -2.97 20.31
N GLN A 2 -11.31 -2.00 19.77
CA GLN A 2 -11.41 -1.63 18.36
C GLN A 2 -10.68 -2.67 17.51
N SER A 3 -11.44 -3.31 16.63
CA SER A 3 -11.01 -4.36 15.71
C SER A 3 -9.75 -3.96 14.94
N ASP A 4 -8.64 -4.68 15.12
CA ASP A 4 -7.36 -4.51 14.41
C ASP A 4 -7.44 -4.93 12.93
N ARG A 5 -8.40 -4.37 12.17
CA ARG A 5 -8.54 -4.58 10.73
C ARG A 5 -8.07 -3.32 10.02
N HIS A 6 -6.93 -3.40 9.36
CA HIS A 6 -6.34 -2.31 8.58
C HIS A 6 -6.28 -2.68 7.10
N ALA A 7 -6.65 -1.76 6.20
CA ALA A 7 -6.53 -2.00 4.77
C ALA A 7 -5.11 -1.69 4.29
N CYS A 8 -4.45 -2.66 3.64
CA CYS A 8 -3.13 -2.46 3.07
C CYS A 8 -3.14 -1.30 2.07
N ARG A 9 -2.23 -0.33 2.24
CA ARG A 9 -2.19 0.87 1.40
C ARG A 9 -1.91 0.59 -0.08
N HIS A 10 -1.16 -0.47 -0.37
CA HIS A 10 -0.75 -0.80 -1.74
C HIS A 10 -1.83 -1.56 -2.51
N CYS A 11 -2.39 -2.64 -1.94
CA CYS A 11 -3.35 -3.51 -2.64
C CYS A 11 -4.78 -3.48 -2.07
N GLY A 12 -4.97 -3.01 -0.84
CA GLY A 12 -6.27 -2.97 -0.16
C GLY A 12 -6.64 -4.16 0.71
N LYS A 13 -5.87 -5.25 0.69
CA LYS A 13 -6.18 -6.45 1.46
C LYS A 13 -6.19 -6.12 2.95
N ILE A 14 -7.16 -6.66 3.69
CA ILE A 14 -7.25 -6.47 5.15
C ILE A 14 -6.11 -7.22 5.83
N CYS A 15 -5.36 -6.52 6.68
CA CYS A 15 -4.31 -7.08 7.52
C CYS A 15 -4.53 -6.70 8.98
N ASN A 16 -3.98 -7.52 9.88
CA ASN A 16 -4.00 -7.31 11.31
C ASN A 16 -2.61 -6.85 11.80
N LYS A 17 -2.56 -6.21 12.98
CA LYS A 17 -1.30 -5.75 13.61
C LYS A 17 -0.34 -6.88 13.96
N THR A 18 -0.82 -8.13 14.01
CA THR A 18 0.00 -9.32 14.24
C THR A 18 0.89 -9.70 13.05
N VAL A 19 0.63 -9.17 11.85
CA VAL A 19 1.45 -9.44 10.67
C VAL A 19 2.77 -8.65 10.78
N ILE A 20 3.91 -9.32 10.59
CA ILE A 20 5.25 -8.69 10.65
C ILE A 20 5.38 -7.50 9.69
N THR A 21 4.72 -7.58 8.54
CA THR A 21 4.74 -6.53 7.51
C THR A 21 3.69 -5.45 7.72
N PHE A 22 2.94 -5.46 8.82
CA PHE A 22 1.93 -4.42 9.12
C PHE A 22 2.57 -3.02 9.00
N PRO A 23 1.95 -2.04 8.29
CA PRO A 23 0.56 -1.97 7.81
C PRO A 23 0.29 -2.60 6.42
N PHE A 24 1.21 -3.40 5.88
CA PHE A 24 1.06 -4.10 4.60
C PHE A 24 0.66 -5.56 4.81
N CYS A 25 -0.10 -6.12 3.87
CA CYS A 25 -0.57 -7.50 3.96
C CYS A 25 0.49 -8.55 3.63
N CYS A 26 1.56 -8.19 2.91
CA CYS A 26 2.60 -9.12 2.47
C CYS A 26 3.92 -8.36 2.17
N GLU A 27 5.08 -9.03 2.23
CA GLU A 27 6.40 -8.40 2.00
C GLU A 27 6.49 -7.74 0.63
N ARG A 28 5.87 -8.35 -0.40
CA ARG A 28 5.76 -7.77 -1.74
C ARG A 28 5.11 -6.38 -1.72
N CYS A 29 4.04 -6.18 -0.95
CA CYS A 29 3.39 -4.86 -0.86
C CYS A 29 4.28 -3.83 -0.16
N ARG A 30 5.03 -4.25 0.86
CA ARG A 30 5.99 -3.38 1.56
C ARG A 30 7.09 -2.90 0.59
N VAL A 31 7.70 -3.82 -0.15
CA VAL A 31 8.76 -3.51 -1.11
C VAL A 31 8.26 -2.65 -2.27
N LEU A 32 7.07 -2.90 -2.80
CA LEU A 32 6.50 -2.09 -3.90
C LEU A 32 6.16 -0.65 -3.45
N ASP A 33 5.69 -0.48 -2.21
CA ASP A 33 5.45 0.83 -1.64
C ASP A 33 6.76 1.62 -1.49
N LEU A 34 7.80 0.99 -0.92
CA LEU A 34 9.15 1.56 -0.85
C LEU A 34 9.72 1.88 -2.23
N GLY A 35 9.50 1.00 -3.21
CA GLY A 35 9.89 1.22 -4.60
C GLY A 35 9.25 2.48 -5.18
N SER A 36 7.96 2.70 -4.91
CA SER A 36 7.22 3.89 -5.40
C SER A 36 7.76 5.21 -4.82
N TRP A 37 8.31 5.17 -3.59
CA TRP A 37 9.06 6.29 -3.02
C TRP A 37 10.42 6.46 -3.68
N ALA A 38 11.18 5.35 -3.84
CA ALA A 38 12.50 5.37 -4.44
C ALA A 38 12.49 5.83 -5.91
N THR A 39 11.44 5.52 -6.66
CA THR A 39 11.26 5.93 -8.07
C THR A 39 10.53 7.26 -8.22
N GLU A 40 10.36 8.02 -7.13
CA GLU A 40 9.68 9.33 -7.10
C GLU A 40 8.27 9.31 -7.72
N THR A 41 7.61 8.15 -7.69
CA THR A 41 6.23 7.99 -8.15
C THR A 41 5.26 8.61 -7.15
N TYR A 42 5.57 8.49 -5.86
CA TYR A 42 4.91 9.26 -4.81
C TYR A 42 5.58 10.63 -4.65
N LYS A 43 4.77 11.69 -4.70
CA LYS A 43 5.23 13.08 -4.57
C LYS A 43 4.35 13.82 -3.57
N ILE A 44 4.97 14.62 -2.70
CA ILE A 44 4.26 15.51 -1.79
C ILE A 44 3.99 16.81 -2.55
N SER A 45 2.72 17.11 -2.83
CA SER A 45 2.36 18.34 -3.52
C SER A 45 2.48 19.55 -2.58
N SER A 46 3.31 20.54 -2.93
CA SER A 46 3.24 21.87 -2.33
C SER A 46 2.02 22.59 -2.91
N GLY A 47 1.01 22.84 -2.08
CA GLY A 47 -0.38 23.05 -2.52
C GLY A 47 -0.62 24.12 -3.60
N LYS A 48 -1.25 23.68 -4.71
CA LYS A 48 -2.46 24.24 -5.35
C LYS A 48 -2.93 23.18 -6.36
N GLY A 49 -3.91 22.38 -5.92
CA GLY A 49 -4.17 21.04 -6.44
C GLY A 49 -4.50 20.93 -7.92
N LYS A 50 -4.14 19.78 -8.50
CA LYS A 50 -4.76 19.12 -9.67
C LYS A 50 -4.65 17.60 -9.47
N MET A 51 -5.61 16.89 -10.07
CA MET A 51 -6.13 15.55 -9.79
C MET A 51 -5.11 14.40 -9.67
N ALA A 52 -5.45 13.44 -8.81
CA ALA A 52 -4.70 12.23 -8.49
C ALA A 52 -4.38 11.38 -9.73
N GLN A 53 -3.12 10.95 -9.85
CA GLN A 53 -2.72 9.97 -10.84
C GLN A 53 -3.27 8.60 -10.43
N SER A 54 -4.11 8.03 -11.30
CA SER A 54 -4.62 6.67 -11.18
C SER A 54 -3.49 5.67 -11.37
N VAL A 55 -2.74 5.38 -10.31
CA VAL A 55 -1.90 4.17 -10.28
C VAL A 55 -2.82 2.96 -10.29
N THR A 56 -2.82 2.21 -11.39
CA THR A 56 -3.62 1.00 -11.55
C THR A 56 -3.29 0.04 -10.41
N ARG A 57 -4.29 -0.27 -9.58
CA ARG A 57 -4.16 -1.12 -8.39
C ARG A 57 -3.90 -2.56 -8.83
N PHE A 58 -2.64 -2.93 -9.01
CA PHE A 58 -2.27 -4.30 -9.36
C PHE A 58 -2.40 -5.23 -8.15
N SER A 59 -3.56 -5.91 -8.05
CA SER A 59 -3.81 -6.95 -7.06
C SER A 59 -3.03 -8.22 -7.38
N LEU A 60 -1.76 -8.28 -6.94
CA LEU A 60 -0.90 -9.47 -7.12
C LEU A 60 -0.46 -10.15 -5.80
N CYS A 61 -0.96 -9.77 -4.60
CA CYS A 61 -0.76 -10.57 -3.37
C CYS A 61 -1.70 -11.81 -3.30
N ASP A 62 -2.28 -12.27 -4.42
CA ASP A 62 -3.09 -13.51 -4.50
C ASP A 62 -2.37 -14.69 -5.12
N ARG A 63 -1.10 -14.55 -5.50
CA ARG A 63 -0.33 -15.70 -6.01
C ARG A 63 0.29 -16.48 -4.85
N GLY A 64 -0.53 -17.34 -4.26
CA GLY A 64 -0.15 -18.47 -3.43
C GLY A 64 -1.16 -19.59 -3.66
N LYS A 65 -0.81 -20.51 -4.56
CA LYS A 65 -1.44 -21.82 -4.68
C LYS A 65 -1.08 -22.67 -3.47
#